data_AF-A0A3D0VAP7-F1
#
_entry.id   AF-A0A3D0VAP7-F1
#
_cell.length_a   1.000
_cell.length_b   1.000
_cell.length_c   1.000
_cell.angle_alpha   90.00
_cell.angle_beta   90.00
_cell.angle_gamma   90.00
#
_symmetry.space_group_name_H-M   'P 1'
#
loop_
_entity.id
_entity.type
_entity.pdbx_description
1 polymer ?
#
loop_
_entity_poly.entity_id
_entity_poly.type
_entity_poly.pdbx_seq_one_letter_code
_entity_poly.pdbx_strand_id
1 'polypeptide(L)'
;MAQVARHAWSVKRKHGLAAVVVDYLGLIEHPDSRKSEYEVVTETTRKLKLLAQALGVPVIALSQLSRKNEGREQKTPQLSDLRSSGAIEQDADVVILMHRDLMESPHE
;
A
#
# COMPACT_ATOMS: atom_id res chain seq x y z
N MET A 1 7.35 11.08 -1.66
CA MET A 1 6.40 11.17 -2.81
C MET A 1 6.93 11.87 -4.07
N ALA A 2 7.52 13.07 -3.99
CA ALA A 2 7.98 13.80 -5.19
C ALA A 2 8.98 13.00 -6.05
N GLN A 3 9.88 12.26 -5.42
CA GLN A 3 10.83 11.39 -6.13
C GLN A 3 10.16 10.27 -6.93
N VAL A 4 9.14 9.60 -6.35
CA VAL A 4 8.37 8.54 -7.02
C VAL A 4 7.68 9.09 -8.27
N ALA A 5 6.97 10.22 -8.12
CA ALA A 5 6.29 10.87 -9.24
C ALA A 5 7.28 11.29 -10.34
N ARG A 6 8.41 11.90 -9.97
CA ARG A 6 9.46 12.31 -10.92
C ARG A 6 10.01 11.12 -11.69
N HIS A 7 10.29 10.01 -11.00
CA HIS A 7 10.82 8.80 -11.62
C HIS A 7 9.79 8.19 -12.58
N ALA A 8 8.53 8.04 -12.15
CA ALA A 8 7.46 7.49 -12.99
C ALA A 8 7.24 8.31 -14.27
N TRP A 9 7.21 9.65 -14.19
CA TRP A 9 7.12 10.52 -15.37
C TRP A 9 8.33 10.40 -16.30
N SER A 10 9.53 10.28 -15.74
CA SER A 10 10.75 10.05 -16.52
C SER A 10 10.67 8.75 -17.31
N VAL A 11 10.25 7.65 -16.68
CA VAL A 11 10.07 6.35 -17.32
C VAL A 11 8.98 6.42 -18.38
N LYS A 12 7.80 6.96 -18.05
CA LYS A 12 6.68 7.08 -18.98
C LYS A 12 7.05 7.80 -20.28
N ARG A 13 7.79 8.92 -20.18
CA ARG A 13 8.23 9.68 -21.37
C ARG A 13 9.27 8.96 -22.22
N LYS A 14 10.18 8.21 -21.60
CA LYS A 14 11.32 7.59 -22.30
C LYS A 14 10.98 6.21 -22.88
N HIS A 15 10.14 5.45 -22.19
CA HIS A 15 9.96 4.02 -22.45
C HIS A 15 8.49 3.58 -22.49
N GLY A 16 7.55 4.50 -22.26
CA GLY A 16 6.20 4.12 -21.84
C GLY A 16 6.17 3.65 -20.38
N LEU A 17 4.97 3.50 -19.82
CA LEU A 17 4.78 3.02 -18.46
C LEU A 17 3.47 2.23 -18.42
N ALA A 18 3.51 1.03 -17.84
CA ALA A 18 2.33 0.16 -17.74
C ALA A 18 1.74 0.12 -16.32
N ALA A 19 2.58 0.27 -15.28
CA ALA A 19 2.17 0.27 -13.89
C ALA A 19 3.26 0.91 -13.00
N VAL A 20 2.90 1.26 -11.76
CA VAL A 20 3.84 1.62 -10.69
C VAL A 20 3.64 0.68 -9.53
N VAL A 21 4.72 0.15 -8.95
CA VAL A 21 4.70 -0.66 -7.74
C VAL A 21 5.47 0.07 -6.64
N VAL A 22 4.89 0.14 -5.44
CA VAL A 22 5.49 0.74 -4.24
C VAL A 22 5.62 -0.33 -3.17
N ASP A 23 6.86 -0.70 -2.84
CA ASP A 23 7.21 -1.68 -1.81
C ASP A 23 8.06 -1.01 -0.71
N TYR A 24 7.51 -0.63 0.44
CA TYR A 24 6.09 -0.59 0.84
C TYR A 24 5.78 0.79 1.44
N LEU A 25 4.50 1.10 1.70
CA LEU A 25 4.05 2.45 2.11
C LEU A 25 4.80 3.02 3.33
N GLY A 26 5.17 2.18 4.29
CA GLY A 26 5.87 2.58 5.52
C GLY A 26 7.30 3.07 5.32
N LEU A 27 7.90 2.88 4.14
CA LEU A 27 9.23 3.40 3.80
C LEU A 27 9.18 4.75 3.09
N ILE A 28 7.99 5.31 2.85
CA ILE A 28 7.86 6.62 2.23
C ILE A 28 8.16 7.70 3.27
N GLU A 29 9.34 8.29 3.16
CA GLU A 29 9.79 9.37 4.01
C GLU A 29 8.88 10.60 3.90
N HIS A 30 8.61 11.21 5.06
CA HIS A 30 7.95 12.51 5.16
C HIS A 30 8.87 13.53 5.82
N PRO A 31 8.92 14.76 5.29
CA PRO A 31 9.80 15.80 5.80
C PRO A 31 9.39 16.35 7.17
N ASP A 32 8.15 16.13 7.62
CA ASP A 32 7.68 16.54 8.95
C ASP A 32 7.68 15.33 9.90
N SER A 33 8.66 15.31 10.81
CA SER A 33 8.82 14.25 11.81
C SER A 33 7.75 14.25 12.90
N ARG A 34 6.87 15.25 12.95
CA ARG A 34 5.79 15.34 13.95
C ARG A 34 4.52 14.61 13.51
N LYS A 35 4.42 14.20 12.24
CA LYS A 35 3.24 13.50 11.73
C LYS A 35 3.19 12.09 12.27
N SER A 36 2.01 11.68 12.70
CA SER A 36 1.73 10.28 13.00
C SER A 36 1.84 9.41 11.75
N GLU A 37 2.11 8.13 11.93
CA GLU A 37 2.11 7.14 10.84
C GLU A 37 0.78 7.14 10.08
N TYR A 38 -0.35 7.32 10.78
CA TYR A 38 -1.68 7.44 10.18
C TYR A 38 -1.78 8.62 9.20
N GLU A 39 -1.30 9.81 9.60
CA GLU A 39 -1.32 11.01 8.73
C GLU A 39 -0.40 10.82 7.53
N VAL A 40 0.78 10.24 7.76
CA VAL A 40 1.75 9.90 6.72
C VAL A 40 1.13 8.99 5.67
N VAL A 41 0.49 7.90 6.10
CA VAL A 41 -0.16 6.94 5.20
C VAL A 41 -1.32 7.60 4.46
N THR A 42 -2.18 8.34 5.16
CA THR A 42 -3.32 9.07 4.58
C THR A 42 -2.90 10.05 3.48
N GLU A 43 -1.82 10.79 3.70
CA GLU A 43 -1.30 11.68 2.67
C GLU A 43 -0.69 10.92 1.50
N THR A 44 0.02 9.84 1.79
CA THR A 44 0.71 9.04 0.78
C THR A 44 -0.30 8.35 -0.15
N THR A 45 -1.33 7.70 0.38
CA THR A 45 -2.38 7.00 -0.40
C THR A 45 -3.10 7.96 -1.33
N ARG A 46 -3.50 9.14 -0.83
CA ARG A 46 -4.14 10.18 -1.65
C ARG A 46 -3.22 10.68 -2.76
N LYS A 47 -1.92 10.91 -2.47
CA LYS A 47 -0.94 11.31 -3.49
C LYS A 47 -0.72 10.20 -4.53
N LEU A 48 -0.76 8.93 -4.15
CA LEU A 48 -0.65 7.80 -5.07
C LEU A 48 -1.88 7.67 -5.97
N LYS A 49 -3.10 7.85 -5.43
CA LYS A 49 -4.34 7.87 -6.22
C LYS A 49 -4.32 8.96 -7.29
N LEU A 50 -3.92 10.18 -6.91
CA LEU A 50 -3.75 11.29 -7.85
C LEU A 50 -2.67 11.01 -8.90
N LEU A 51 -1.57 10.37 -8.50
CA LEU A 51 -0.50 9.97 -9.43
C LEU A 51 -1.00 8.92 -10.43
N ALA A 52 -1.79 7.94 -9.99
CA ALA A 52 -2.39 6.93 -10.87
C ALA A 52 -3.27 7.58 -11.93
N GLN A 53 -4.14 8.51 -11.51
CA GLN A 53 -5.00 9.28 -12.42
C GLN A 53 -4.18 10.12 -13.41
N ALA A 54 -3.14 10.82 -12.94
CA ALA A 54 -2.31 11.66 -13.79
C ALA A 54 -1.47 10.85 -14.79
N LEU A 55 -0.98 9.68 -14.39
CA LEU A 55 -0.23 8.78 -15.26
C LEU A 55 -1.13 7.91 -16.14
N GLY A 56 -2.41 7.76 -15.83
CA GLY A 56 -3.32 6.86 -16.55
C GLY A 56 -2.88 5.39 -16.50
N VAL A 57 -2.21 4.99 -15.42
CA VAL A 57 -1.73 3.61 -15.21
C VAL A 57 -2.04 3.17 -13.77
N PRO A 58 -2.24 1.87 -13.52
CA PRO A 58 -2.43 1.36 -12.17
C PRO A 58 -1.22 1.62 -11.28
N VAL A 59 -1.48 1.97 -10.01
CA VAL A 59 -0.49 2.08 -8.95
C VAL A 59 -0.82 1.03 -7.89
N ILE A 60 0.11 0.11 -7.65
CA ILE A 60 0.01 -0.95 -6.67
C ILE A 60 0.91 -0.58 -5.49
N ALA A 61 0.36 -0.55 -4.28
CA ALA A 61 1.11 -0.22 -3.08
C ALA A 61 0.98 -1.35 -2.05
N LEU A 62 2.13 -1.79 -1.53
CA LEU A 62 2.18 -2.76 -0.44
C LEU A 62 1.98 -2.03 0.88
N SER A 63 1.11 -2.59 1.72
CA SER A 63 0.88 -2.13 3.10
C SER A 63 1.07 -3.30 4.06
N GLN A 64 1.68 -3.03 5.20
CA GLN A 64 1.77 -4.00 6.29
C GLN A 64 0.47 -3.97 7.10
N LEU A 65 -0.01 -5.14 7.50
CA LEU A 65 -1.16 -5.28 8.39
C LEU A 65 -0.72 -5.11 9.85
N SER A 66 -1.64 -4.67 10.69
CA SER A 66 -1.40 -4.66 12.14
C SER A 66 -1.19 -6.09 12.66
N ARG A 67 -0.17 -6.31 13.49
CA ARG A 67 0.09 -7.59 14.19
C ARG A 67 -1.02 -8.02 15.16
N LYS A 68 -2.01 -7.16 15.41
CA LYS A 68 -3.18 -7.48 16.25
C LYS A 68 -4.00 -8.65 15.69
N ASN A 69 -3.86 -8.96 14.41
CA ASN A 69 -4.47 -10.12 13.78
C ASN A 69 -3.92 -11.48 14.26
N GLU A 70 -2.69 -11.52 14.82
CA GLU A 70 -2.02 -12.75 15.23
C GLU A 70 -2.71 -13.47 16.41
N GLY A 71 -3.47 -12.72 17.23
CA GLY A 71 -4.20 -13.24 18.39
C GLY A 71 -5.61 -13.78 18.11
N ARG A 72 -6.08 -13.76 16.84
CA ARG A 72 -7.38 -14.31 16.46
C ARG A 72 -7.28 -15.80 16.16
N GLU A 73 -8.30 -16.56 16.54
CA GLU A 73 -8.42 -18.00 16.23
C GLU A 73 -8.40 -18.24 14.71
N GLN A 74 -9.12 -17.41 13.95
CA GLN A 74 -9.04 -17.35 12.50
C GLN A 74 -8.07 -16.24 12.07
N LYS A 75 -6.92 -16.64 11.52
CA LYS A 75 -5.86 -15.74 11.05
C LYS A 75 -6.13 -15.18 9.64
N THR A 76 -7.39 -15.15 9.22
CA THR A 76 -7.80 -14.57 7.94
C THR A 76 -7.71 -13.04 8.05
N PRO A 77 -6.91 -12.38 7.19
CA PRO A 77 -6.84 -10.92 7.12
C PRO A 77 -8.21 -10.31 6.79
N GLN A 78 -8.48 -9.16 7.40
CA GLN A 78 -9.69 -8.38 7.20
C GLN A 78 -9.33 -6.91 6.95
N LEU A 79 -10.24 -6.14 6.35
CA LEU A 79 -10.05 -4.69 6.15
C LEU A 79 -9.80 -3.96 7.47
N SER A 80 -10.39 -4.44 8.57
CA SER A 80 -10.14 -3.92 9.92
C SER A 80 -8.68 -4.07 10.39
N ASP A 81 -7.86 -4.88 9.74
CA ASP A 81 -6.42 -4.98 10.03
C ASP A 81 -5.62 -3.84 9.41
N LEU A 82 -6.21 -3.11 8.46
CA LEU A 82 -5.70 -1.84 7.91
C LEU A 82 -6.14 -0.64 8.76
N ARG A 83 -6.88 -0.83 9.86
CA ARG A 83 -7.58 0.24 10.61
C ARG A 83 -6.69 1.35 11.17
N SER A 84 -5.39 1.11 11.36
CA SER A 84 -4.41 2.19 11.62
C SER A 84 -4.18 3.10 10.39
N SER A 85 -4.96 2.92 9.32
CA SER A 85 -4.80 3.54 8.01
C SER A 85 -6.12 3.51 7.23
N GLY A 86 -7.24 3.93 7.86
CA GLY A 86 -8.57 3.97 7.20
C GLY A 86 -8.61 4.71 5.86
N ALA A 87 -7.64 5.59 5.60
CA ALA A 87 -7.44 6.22 4.31
C ALA A 87 -7.08 5.24 3.17
N ILE A 88 -6.39 4.13 3.46
CA ILE A 88 -6.08 3.10 2.45
C ILE A 88 -7.38 2.55 1.86
N GLU A 89 -8.34 2.18 2.72
CA GLU A 89 -9.63 1.63 2.29
C GLU A 89 -10.44 2.64 1.47
N GLN A 90 -10.39 3.92 1.83
CA GLN A 90 -11.13 4.97 1.15
C GLN A 90 -10.52 5.39 -0.19
N ASP A 91 -9.18 5.42 -0.28
CA ASP A 91 -8.46 5.90 -1.47
C ASP A 91 -8.23 4.80 -2.52
N ALA A 92 -8.16 3.53 -2.09
CA ALA A 92 -7.88 2.42 -2.99
C ALA A 92 -9.11 2.03 -3.82
N ASP A 93 -8.91 1.78 -5.11
CA ASP A 93 -9.96 1.19 -5.96
C ASP A 93 -10.19 -0.29 -5.63
N VAL A 94 -9.11 -1.00 -5.25
CA VAL A 94 -9.11 -2.42 -4.91
C VAL A 94 -8.15 -2.64 -3.74
N VAL A 95 -8.59 -3.40 -2.74
CA VAL A 95 -7.76 -3.89 -1.65
C VAL A 95 -7.63 -5.40 -1.75
N ILE A 96 -6.39 -5.89 -1.83
CA ILE A 96 -6.08 -7.32 -1.86
C ILE A 96 -5.39 -7.68 -0.54
N LEU A 97 -5.96 -8.63 0.18
CA LEU A 97 -5.38 -9.14 1.41
C LEU A 97 -4.80 -10.54 1.17
N MET A 98 -3.53 -10.72 1.48
CA MET A 98 -2.84 -12.00 1.28
C MET A 98 -2.97 -12.87 2.54
N HIS A 99 -3.54 -14.06 2.39
CA HIS A 99 -3.58 -15.09 3.42
C HIS A 99 -2.84 -16.33 2.94
N ARG A 100 -2.05 -16.95 3.81
CA ARG A 100 -1.45 -18.26 3.58
C ARG A 100 -2.10 -19.24 4.55
N ASP A 101 -2.91 -20.13 4.02
CA ASP A 101 -3.40 -21.28 4.77
C ASP A 101 -2.20 -22.15 5.16
N LEU A 102 -1.96 -22.27 6.46
CA LEU A 102 -1.08 -23.31 6.99
C LEU A 102 -1.88 -24.61 6.93
N MET A 103 -2.07 -25.18 5.75
CA MET A 103 -2.48 -26.58 5.69
C MET A 103 -1.34 -27.38 6.33
N GLU A 104 -1.65 -28.10 7.41
CA GLU A 104 -0.79 -29.17 7.89
C GLU A 104 -0.47 -30.06 6.68
N SER A 105 0.81 -30.17 6.35
CA SER A 105 1.27 -31.17 5.38
C SER A 105 0.75 -32.53 5.86
N PRO A 106 -0.11 -33.24 5.12
CA PRO A 106 -0.65 -34.50 5.62
C PRO A 106 0.38 -35.64 5.69
N HIS A 107 1.64 -35.41 5.32
CA HIS A 107 2.66 -36.45 5.20
C HIS A 107 4.06 -35.91 5.57
N GLU A 108 4.44 -36.05 6.83
CA GLU A 108 5.81 -36.40 7.24
C GLU A 108 5.76 -37.75 7.96
#